data_AF-A0A8J7J7A6-F1
#
_entry.id   AF-A0A8J7J7A6-F1
#
_cell.length_a   1.000
_cell.length_b   1.000
_cell.length_c   1.000
_cell.angle_alpha   90.00
_cell.angle_beta   90.00
_cell.angle_gamma   90.00
#
_symmetry.space_group_name_H-M   'P 1'
#
loop_
_entity.id
_entity.type
_entity.pdbx_description
1 polymer ?
#
loop_
_entity_poly.entity_id
_entity_poly.type
_entity_poly.pdbx_seq_one_letter_code
_entity_poly.pdbx_strand_id
1 'polypeptide(L)'
;MLVFDASGSMAEMGYNGLDAPRIVDARAALRDALPGITPHRRLGLLVYGPGPRDACSNVDLRFLPRPDATGPILTAVDALSPDGDTPLTQAVHDAAVALDYRHRSGAIVLVTDGKETCGGAPCQLAADLAATGPGLTVHVIGFRVRGSFFAWKDSPTAGMDDGRTVARCLADRTGGQYVSTETTEDLVKALQDTLGCPLFGAAPWWRRFG
;
A
#
# COMPACT_ATOMS: atom_id res chain seq x y z
N MET A 1 3.01 -7.25 5.95
CA MET A 1 1.99 -7.62 4.96
C MET A 1 2.09 -6.64 3.81
N LEU A 2 2.24 -7.11 2.58
CA LEU A 2 2.06 -6.29 1.39
C LEU A 2 0.56 -6.31 1.05
N VAL A 3 -0.05 -5.14 0.96
CA VAL A 3 -1.44 -4.96 0.54
C VAL A 3 -1.42 -4.30 -0.83
N PHE A 4 -1.89 -5.03 -1.84
CA PHE A 4 -1.76 -4.63 -3.23
C PHE A 4 -3.12 -4.31 -3.85
N ASP A 5 -3.24 -3.10 -4.38
CA ASP A 5 -4.38 -2.64 -5.14
C ASP A 5 -4.40 -3.26 -6.54
N ALA A 6 -5.48 -3.95 -6.87
CA ALA A 6 -5.80 -4.39 -8.22
C ALA A 6 -7.24 -4.02 -8.59
N SER A 7 -7.71 -2.87 -8.10
CA SER A 7 -8.99 -2.28 -8.47
C SER A 7 -8.98 -1.76 -9.92
N GLY A 8 -10.14 -1.35 -10.44
CA GLY A 8 -10.28 -0.90 -11.83
C GLY A 8 -9.38 0.27 -12.22
N SER A 9 -9.01 1.15 -11.28
CA SER A 9 -8.08 2.27 -11.55
C SER A 9 -6.69 1.80 -11.99
N MET A 10 -6.28 0.60 -11.55
CA MET A 10 -5.00 0.01 -11.93
C MET A 10 -4.97 -0.47 -13.40
N ALA A 11 -6.11 -0.47 -14.10
CA ALA A 11 -6.20 -0.65 -15.56
C ALA A 11 -5.92 0.64 -16.35
N GLU A 12 -5.88 1.80 -15.71
CA GLU A 12 -5.64 3.07 -16.42
C GLU A 12 -4.24 3.10 -17.07
N MET A 13 -4.17 3.59 -18.30
CA MET A 13 -2.93 3.77 -19.05
C MET A 13 -2.21 5.06 -18.66
N GLY A 14 -0.90 5.13 -18.95
CA GLY A 14 -0.10 6.36 -18.81
C GLY A 14 -0.47 7.48 -19.81
N TYR A 15 0.24 8.60 -19.71
CA TYR A 15 -0.15 9.93 -20.20
C TYR A 15 -0.43 10.03 -21.71
N ASN A 16 0.21 9.18 -22.51
CA ASN A 16 0.17 9.22 -23.98
C ASN A 16 -0.76 8.15 -24.62
N GLY A 17 -1.40 7.29 -23.82
CA GLY A 17 -2.16 6.13 -24.33
C GLY A 17 -1.31 5.06 -25.04
N LEU A 18 0.02 5.21 -25.00
CA LEU A 18 1.04 4.27 -25.49
C LEU A 18 1.77 3.57 -24.33
N ASP A 19 1.64 4.11 -23.11
CA ASP A 19 2.24 3.58 -21.90
C ASP A 19 1.46 2.37 -21.35
N ALA A 20 2.15 1.48 -20.65
CA ALA A 20 1.54 0.31 -20.04
C ALA A 20 0.52 0.68 -18.93
N PRO A 21 -0.48 -0.18 -18.67
CA PRO A 21 -1.39 0.00 -17.53
C PRO A 21 -0.63 0.09 -16.20
N ARG A 22 -1.15 0.85 -15.23
CA ARG A 22 -0.52 1.02 -13.89
C ARG A 22 -0.16 -0.30 -13.22
N ILE A 23 -0.98 -1.35 -13.37
CA ILE A 23 -0.67 -2.67 -12.82
C ILE A 23 0.61 -3.30 -13.41
N VAL A 24 0.93 -3.01 -14.68
CA VAL A 24 2.14 -3.52 -15.34
C VAL A 24 3.38 -2.89 -14.72
N ASP A 25 3.35 -1.58 -14.50
CA ASP A 25 4.44 -0.87 -13.84
C ASP A 25 4.59 -1.31 -12.38
N ALA A 26 3.47 -1.50 -11.66
CA ALA A 26 3.49 -2.02 -10.30
C ALA A 26 4.08 -3.44 -10.21
N ARG A 27 3.77 -4.31 -11.18
CA ARG A 27 4.39 -5.65 -11.31
C ARG A 27 5.88 -5.57 -11.56
N ALA A 28 6.31 -4.69 -12.47
CA ALA A 28 7.72 -4.47 -12.76
C ALA A 28 8.46 -4.00 -11.50
N ALA A 29 7.90 -3.03 -10.78
CA ALA A 29 8.51 -2.53 -9.55
C ALA A 29 8.61 -3.61 -8.46
N LEU A 30 7.59 -4.45 -8.28
CA LEU A 30 7.66 -5.59 -7.37
C LEU A 30 8.74 -6.60 -7.80
N ARG A 31 8.87 -6.87 -9.10
CA ARG A 31 9.88 -7.79 -9.64
C ARG A 31 11.30 -7.33 -9.34
N ASP A 32 11.53 -6.02 -9.37
CA ASP A 32 12.83 -5.43 -9.11
C ASP A 32 13.11 -5.24 -7.61
N ALA A 33 12.10 -4.88 -6.82
CA ALA A 33 12.28 -4.60 -5.39
C ALA A 33 12.36 -5.88 -4.52
N LEU A 34 11.50 -6.86 -4.76
CA LEU A 34 11.34 -8.02 -3.88
C LEU A 34 12.60 -8.88 -3.68
N PRO A 35 13.45 -9.12 -4.70
CA PRO A 35 14.69 -9.88 -4.53
C PRO A 35 15.64 -9.31 -3.47
N GLY A 36 15.64 -7.99 -3.27
CA GLY A 36 16.43 -7.32 -2.23
C GLY A 36 15.77 -7.33 -0.84
N ILE A 37 14.48 -7.65 -0.75
CA ILE A 37 13.67 -7.54 0.47
C ILE A 37 13.42 -8.91 1.11
N THR A 38 12.93 -9.88 0.33
CA THR A 38 12.43 -11.16 0.87
C THR A 38 13.48 -12.08 1.50
N PRO A 39 14.79 -11.99 1.16
CA PRO A 39 15.82 -12.74 1.90
C PRO A 39 15.98 -12.28 3.35
N HIS A 40 15.58 -11.03 3.66
CA HIS A 40 15.78 -10.42 4.98
C HIS A 40 14.47 -10.17 5.74
N ARG A 41 13.31 -10.39 5.10
CA ARG A 41 12.00 -10.13 5.69
C ARG A 41 10.97 -11.14 5.23
N ARG A 42 10.15 -11.63 6.18
CA ARG A 42 8.97 -12.43 5.88
C ARG A 42 7.88 -11.53 5.30
N LEU A 43 7.39 -11.86 4.11
CA LEU A 43 6.31 -11.12 3.47
C LEU A 43 5.08 -12.01 3.27
N GLY A 44 3.92 -11.42 3.51
CA GLY A 44 2.62 -11.96 3.15
C GLY A 44 2.00 -11.06 2.11
N LEU A 45 0.98 -11.56 1.41
CA LEU A 45 0.28 -10.81 0.37
C LEU A 45 -1.22 -10.85 0.63
N LEU A 46 -1.82 -9.67 0.61
CA LEU A 46 -3.26 -9.47 0.52
C LEU A 46 -3.53 -8.57 -0.68
N VAL A 47 -4.54 -8.93 -1.47
CA VAL A 47 -4.94 -8.20 -2.68
C VAL A 47 -6.36 -7.72 -2.51
N TYR A 48 -6.68 -6.54 -3.02
CA TYR A 48 -8.06 -6.09 -3.09
C TYR A 48 -8.43 -5.52 -4.46
N GLY A 49 -9.72 -5.51 -4.75
CA GLY A 49 -10.30 -4.96 -5.99
C GLY A 49 -10.92 -6.00 -6.94
N PRO A 50 -10.14 -6.95 -7.48
CA PRO A 50 -10.57 -7.71 -8.66
C PRO A 50 -11.75 -8.64 -8.37
N GLY A 51 -12.84 -8.51 -9.14
CA GLY A 51 -13.99 -9.43 -9.11
C GLY A 51 -15.34 -8.76 -9.38
N PRO A 52 -16.36 -9.50 -9.87
CA PRO A 52 -17.66 -8.93 -10.22
C PRO A 52 -18.62 -8.71 -9.04
N ARG A 53 -19.49 -7.70 -9.20
CA ARG A 53 -20.79 -7.41 -8.52
C ARG A 53 -20.85 -7.16 -7.00
N ASP A 54 -19.86 -7.54 -6.20
CA ASP A 54 -19.74 -7.14 -4.77
C ASP A 54 -18.32 -6.62 -4.46
N ALA A 55 -17.85 -5.67 -5.28
CA ALA A 55 -16.42 -5.34 -5.33
C ALA A 55 -15.84 -4.76 -4.03
N CYS A 56 -16.71 -4.25 -3.14
CA CYS A 56 -16.33 -3.80 -1.81
C CYS A 56 -16.02 -4.91 -0.81
N SER A 57 -16.30 -6.17 -1.15
CA SER A 57 -15.92 -7.35 -0.38
C SER A 57 -14.74 -8.11 -0.99
N ASN A 58 -14.22 -7.65 -2.14
CA ASN A 58 -13.12 -8.30 -2.85
C ASN A 58 -11.78 -8.02 -2.17
N VAL A 59 -11.58 -8.65 -1.01
CA VAL A 59 -10.34 -8.63 -0.25
C VAL A 59 -9.89 -10.07 -0.09
N ASP A 60 -8.74 -10.41 -0.67
CA ASP A 60 -8.23 -11.78 -0.74
C ASP A 60 -6.84 -11.88 -0.11
N LEU A 61 -6.78 -12.54 1.04
CA LEU A 61 -5.53 -12.91 1.69
C LEU A 61 -4.91 -14.11 0.97
N ARG A 62 -3.92 -13.86 0.11
CA ARG A 62 -3.21 -14.90 -0.63
C ARG A 62 -2.40 -15.81 0.29
N PHE A 63 -1.63 -15.21 1.19
CA PHE A 63 -0.87 -15.95 2.21
C PHE A 63 -0.33 -15.04 3.31
N LEU A 64 -0.16 -15.63 4.50
CA LEU A 64 0.49 -15.01 5.65
C LEU A 64 2.01 -14.83 5.45
N PRO A 65 2.67 -13.98 6.27
CA PRO A 65 4.11 -13.75 6.16
C PRO A 65 4.97 -15.01 6.19
N ARG A 66 5.71 -15.24 5.10
CA ARG A 66 6.60 -16.39 4.89
C ARG A 66 7.97 -15.95 4.35
N PRO A 67 9.05 -16.73 4.58
CA PRO A 67 10.32 -16.50 3.90
C PRO A 67 10.19 -16.74 2.39
N ASP A 68 11.14 -16.20 1.61
CA ASP A 68 11.29 -16.45 0.16
C ASP A 68 10.03 -16.18 -0.65
N ALA A 69 9.32 -15.11 -0.30
CA ALA A 69 8.01 -14.79 -0.87
C ALA A 69 8.07 -14.18 -2.28
N THR A 70 9.23 -13.86 -2.85
CA THR A 70 9.33 -13.23 -4.20
C THR A 70 8.54 -14.00 -5.26
N GLY A 71 8.82 -15.29 -5.43
CA GLY A 71 8.11 -16.13 -6.41
C GLY A 71 6.60 -16.15 -6.17
N PRO A 72 6.13 -16.54 -4.96
CA PRO A 72 4.71 -16.53 -4.61
C PRO A 72 4.00 -15.19 -4.82
N ILE A 73 4.63 -14.06 -4.47
CA ILE A 73 4.05 -12.72 -4.66
C ILE A 73 3.91 -12.44 -6.15
N LEU A 74 4.97 -12.63 -6.94
CA LEU A 74 4.95 -12.32 -8.37
C LEU A 74 3.93 -13.19 -9.11
N THR A 75 3.88 -14.51 -8.82
CA THR A 75 2.87 -15.40 -9.40
C THR A 75 1.44 -14.93 -9.09
N ALA A 76 1.18 -14.52 -7.84
CA ALA A 76 -0.15 -14.07 -7.45
C ALA A 76 -0.52 -12.74 -8.12
N VAL A 77 0.40 -11.76 -8.17
CA VAL A 77 0.15 -10.43 -8.74
C VAL A 77 0.06 -10.49 -10.27
N ASP A 78 0.87 -11.32 -10.93
CA ASP A 78 0.86 -11.50 -12.39
C ASP A 78 -0.49 -12.10 -12.88
N ALA A 79 -1.16 -12.89 -12.05
CA ALA A 79 -2.45 -13.50 -12.35
C ALA A 79 -3.66 -12.56 -12.17
N LEU A 80 -3.47 -11.36 -11.62
CA LEU A 80 -4.55 -10.41 -11.38
C LEU A 80 -5.02 -9.76 -12.68
N SER A 81 -6.32 -9.47 -12.77
CA SER A 81 -6.86 -8.55 -13.78
C SER A 81 -7.43 -7.36 -13.02
N PRO A 82 -6.96 -6.12 -13.25
CA PRO A 82 -7.52 -4.97 -12.55
C PRO A 82 -9.00 -4.83 -12.86
N ASP A 83 -9.83 -4.81 -11.82
CA ASP A 83 -11.28 -4.68 -11.93
C ASP A 83 -11.87 -4.30 -10.58
N GLY A 84 -13.11 -3.82 -10.56
CA GLY A 84 -13.86 -3.55 -9.34
C GLY A 84 -13.47 -2.27 -8.59
N ASP A 85 -14.03 -2.15 -7.39
CA ASP A 85 -13.91 -1.03 -6.46
C ASP A 85 -12.66 -1.12 -5.57
N THR A 86 -12.42 -0.09 -4.75
CA THR A 86 -11.23 0.05 -3.91
C THR A 86 -11.61 -0.04 -2.41
N PRO A 87 -11.85 -1.25 -1.84
CA PRO A 87 -12.12 -1.45 -0.40
C PRO A 87 -10.85 -1.38 0.44
N LEU A 88 -10.12 -0.27 0.33
CA LEU A 88 -8.80 -0.05 0.93
C LEU A 88 -8.82 -0.18 2.46
N THR A 89 -9.84 0.39 3.11
CA THR A 89 -10.00 0.37 4.56
C THR A 89 -10.18 -1.07 5.04
N GLN A 90 -11.02 -1.84 4.36
CA GLN A 90 -11.25 -3.26 4.69
C GLN A 90 -9.97 -4.08 4.48
N ALA A 91 -9.27 -3.86 3.37
CA ALA A 91 -8.02 -4.54 3.06
C ALA A 91 -6.93 -4.30 4.13
N VAL A 92 -6.77 -3.06 4.60
CA VAL A 92 -5.81 -2.74 5.66
C VAL A 92 -6.24 -3.34 7.00
N HIS A 93 -7.53 -3.32 7.32
CA HIS A 93 -8.06 -3.97 8.52
C HIS A 93 -7.75 -5.48 8.50
N ASP A 94 -8.05 -6.16 7.40
CA ASP A 94 -7.86 -7.62 7.30
C ASP A 94 -6.38 -8.00 7.28
N ALA A 95 -5.54 -7.16 6.69
CA ALA A 95 -4.09 -7.30 6.79
C ALA A 95 -3.60 -7.17 8.25
N ALA A 96 -4.16 -6.24 9.03
CA ALA A 96 -3.83 -6.07 10.45
C ALA A 96 -4.25 -7.30 11.26
N VAL A 97 -5.48 -7.78 11.06
CA VAL A 97 -6.00 -9.00 11.71
C VAL A 97 -5.14 -10.21 11.34
N ALA A 98 -4.78 -10.39 10.07
CA ALA A 98 -3.92 -11.48 9.61
C ALA A 98 -2.51 -11.45 10.26
N LEU A 99 -2.01 -10.26 10.63
CA LEU A 99 -0.75 -10.11 11.36
C LEU A 99 -0.89 -10.35 12.87
N ASP A 100 -2.11 -10.49 13.39
CA ASP A 100 -2.39 -10.52 14.83
C ASP A 100 -1.85 -9.27 15.56
N TYR A 101 -2.18 -8.10 14.99
CA TYR A 101 -1.59 -6.81 15.34
C TYR A 101 -1.73 -6.37 16.81
N ARG A 102 -2.68 -6.97 17.54
CA ARG A 102 -2.89 -6.71 18.98
C ARG A 102 -1.86 -7.41 19.86
N HIS A 103 -1.24 -8.46 19.36
CA HIS A 103 -0.30 -9.29 20.11
C HIS A 103 1.11 -9.32 19.49
N ARG A 104 1.25 -8.91 18.22
CA ARG A 104 2.53 -8.92 17.50
C ARG A 104 2.79 -7.62 16.79
N SER A 105 4.03 -7.15 16.85
CA SER A 105 4.49 -6.05 16.02
C SER A 105 4.57 -6.47 14.55
N GLY A 106 4.28 -5.53 13.65
CA GLY A 106 4.26 -5.80 12.23
C GLY A 106 4.18 -4.54 11.41
N ALA A 107 4.47 -4.67 10.11
CA ALA A 107 4.31 -3.58 9.16
C ALA A 107 3.34 -4.00 8.06
N ILE A 108 2.43 -3.10 7.69
CA ILE A 108 1.61 -3.17 6.48
C ILE A 108 2.20 -2.17 5.50
N VAL A 109 2.39 -2.57 4.25
CA VAL A 109 2.72 -1.64 3.16
C VAL A 109 1.60 -1.73 2.16
N LEU A 110 0.82 -0.65 2.09
CA LEU A 110 -0.29 -0.47 1.17
C LEU A 110 0.24 0.18 -0.11
N VAL A 111 0.10 -0.50 -1.24
CA VAL A 111 0.36 0.06 -2.57
C VAL A 111 -0.99 0.30 -3.22
N THR A 112 -1.31 1.57 -3.49
CA THR A 112 -2.61 1.98 -4.05
C THR A 112 -2.44 3.12 -5.05
N ASP A 113 -3.28 3.18 -6.06
CA ASP A 113 -3.34 4.31 -7.01
C ASP A 113 -4.60 5.17 -6.84
N GLY A 114 -5.45 4.84 -5.86
CA GLY A 114 -6.83 5.28 -5.82
C GLY A 114 -7.30 5.83 -4.46
N LYS A 115 -8.55 6.29 -4.46
CA LYS A 115 -9.29 6.66 -3.26
C LYS A 115 -10.16 5.46 -2.86
N GLU A 116 -10.47 5.37 -1.56
CA GLU A 116 -11.50 4.46 -1.06
C GLU A 116 -12.85 4.73 -1.76
N THR A 117 -13.44 3.71 -2.38
CA THR A 117 -14.74 3.83 -3.09
C THR A 117 -15.87 3.05 -2.41
N CYS A 118 -15.58 2.34 -1.32
CA CYS A 118 -16.53 1.46 -0.63
C CYS A 118 -17.07 2.01 0.69
N GLY A 119 -16.93 3.32 0.91
CA GLY A 119 -17.45 3.99 2.11
C GLY A 119 -16.63 3.73 3.37
N GLY A 120 -15.44 3.14 3.25
CA GLY A 120 -14.52 2.99 4.36
C GLY A 120 -14.02 4.33 4.92
N ALA A 121 -13.55 4.31 6.17
CA ALA A 121 -12.99 5.46 6.86
C ALA A 121 -11.51 5.20 7.24
N PRO A 122 -10.55 5.37 6.31
CA PRO A 122 -9.14 5.04 6.54
C PRO A 122 -8.56 5.70 7.80
N CYS A 123 -8.93 6.95 8.08
CA CYS A 123 -8.39 7.70 9.21
C CYS A 123 -8.97 7.26 10.56
N GLN A 124 -10.22 6.79 10.58
CA GLN A 124 -10.80 6.20 11.78
C GLN A 124 -10.14 4.86 12.06
N LEU A 125 -10.02 4.00 11.05
CA LEU A 125 -9.29 2.74 11.15
C LEU A 125 -7.85 2.96 11.65
N ALA A 126 -7.14 3.94 11.09
CA ALA A 126 -5.79 4.28 11.52
C ALA A 126 -5.69 4.65 13.01
N ALA A 127 -6.68 5.42 13.50
CA ALA A 127 -6.76 5.77 14.92
C ALA A 127 -6.99 4.53 15.80
N ASP A 128 -7.89 3.66 15.37
CA ASP A 128 -8.22 2.42 16.10
C ASP A 128 -7.03 1.45 16.12
N LEU A 129 -6.32 1.29 15.00
CA LEU A 129 -5.11 0.47 14.91
C LEU A 129 -4.00 1.00 15.82
N ALA A 130 -3.76 2.31 15.81
CA ALA A 130 -2.77 2.94 16.68
C ALA A 130 -3.10 2.77 18.17
N ALA A 131 -4.39 2.84 18.53
CA ALA A 131 -4.85 2.68 19.91
C ALA A 131 -4.80 1.22 20.40
N THR A 132 -5.13 0.27 19.54
CA THR A 132 -5.33 -1.14 19.93
C THR A 132 -4.16 -2.07 19.60
N GLY A 133 -3.23 -1.64 18.74
CA GLY A 133 -2.02 -2.39 18.41
C GLY A 133 -0.87 -1.44 18.08
N PRO A 134 -0.25 -0.78 19.08
CA PRO A 134 0.79 0.22 18.89
C PRO A 134 2.08 -0.34 18.24
N GLY A 135 2.23 -1.66 18.16
CA GLY A 135 3.31 -2.32 17.43
C GLY A 135 3.07 -2.46 15.92
N LEU A 136 1.90 -2.08 15.42
CA LEU A 136 1.56 -2.11 14.00
C LEU A 136 1.84 -0.76 13.35
N THR A 137 2.63 -0.79 12.28
CA THR A 137 2.89 0.37 11.44
C THR A 137 2.29 0.16 10.04
N VAL A 138 1.63 1.17 9.49
CA VAL A 138 1.08 1.13 8.13
C VAL A 138 1.83 2.14 7.27
N HIS A 139 2.58 1.69 6.28
CA HIS A 139 3.13 2.54 5.23
C HIS A 139 2.18 2.58 4.04
N VAL A 140 2.13 3.70 3.35
CA VAL A 140 1.27 3.92 2.19
C VAL A 140 2.13 4.42 1.04
N ILE A 141 2.09 3.71 -0.08
CA ILE A 141 2.73 4.10 -1.33
C ILE A 141 1.60 4.40 -2.33
N GLY A 142 1.45 5.68 -2.64
CA GLY A 142 0.51 6.16 -3.66
C GLY A 142 1.18 6.14 -5.03
N PHE A 143 0.76 5.24 -5.93
CA PHE A 143 1.32 5.15 -7.29
C PHE A 143 0.44 5.85 -8.31
N ARG A 144 0.99 6.87 -9.00
CA ARG A 144 0.28 7.68 -10.01
C ARG A 144 -1.07 8.21 -9.54
N VAL A 145 -1.14 8.56 -8.25
CA VAL A 145 -2.35 9.12 -7.66
C VAL A 145 -2.58 10.48 -8.27
N ARG A 146 -3.57 10.56 -9.16
CA ARG A 146 -4.04 11.85 -9.63
C ARG A 146 -4.90 12.49 -8.55
N GLY A 147 -4.47 13.64 -8.04
CA GLY A 147 -5.33 14.53 -7.24
C GLY A 147 -6.58 14.85 -8.06
N SER A 148 -7.67 14.13 -7.83
CA SER A 148 -8.85 14.28 -8.66
C SER A 148 -9.64 15.52 -8.28
N PHE A 149 -9.87 16.32 -9.30
CA PHE A 149 -10.84 17.41 -9.54
C PHE A 149 -12.29 17.19 -9.04
N PHE A 150 -12.54 16.22 -8.15
CA PHE A 150 -13.82 15.98 -7.50
C PHE A 150 -13.62 15.85 -6.00
N ALA A 151 -13.12 16.93 -5.39
CA ALA A 151 -13.48 17.24 -4.03
C ALA A 151 -14.99 17.55 -4.04
N TRP A 152 -15.83 16.65 -3.53
CA TRP A 152 -17.20 17.04 -3.21
C TRP A 152 -17.10 18.17 -2.18
N LYS A 153 -17.60 19.36 -2.55
CA LYS A 153 -17.46 20.64 -1.82
C LYS A 153 -17.95 20.59 -0.36
N ASP A 154 -18.69 19.56 0.02
CA ASP A 154 -19.31 19.43 1.34
C ASP A 154 -18.67 18.35 2.23
N SER A 155 -17.52 17.77 1.86
CA SER A 155 -16.76 16.96 2.81
C SER A 155 -16.21 17.86 3.93
N PRO A 156 -16.33 17.52 5.22
CA PRO A 156 -15.75 18.30 6.32
C PRO A 156 -14.21 18.44 6.23
N THR A 157 -13.58 17.74 5.28
CA THR A 157 -12.15 17.81 4.94
C THR A 157 -11.84 18.67 3.70
N ALA A 158 -12.84 19.29 3.05
CA ALA A 158 -12.70 20.07 1.81
C ALA A 158 -11.81 21.33 1.93
N GLY A 159 -11.39 21.69 3.14
CA GLY A 159 -10.40 22.76 3.38
C GLY A 159 -8.93 22.30 3.42
N MET A 160 -8.64 21.00 3.26
CA MET A 160 -7.29 20.41 3.33
C MET A 160 -6.95 19.60 2.08
N ASP A 161 -7.36 20.08 0.91
CA ASP A 161 -7.18 19.34 -0.35
C ASP A 161 -5.98 19.88 -1.14
N ASP A 162 -4.79 19.34 -0.86
CA ASP A 162 -3.53 19.61 -1.58
C ASP A 162 -3.10 18.43 -2.49
N GLY A 163 -4.05 17.58 -2.91
CA GLY A 163 -3.75 16.38 -3.69
C GLY A 163 -3.30 15.19 -2.83
N ARG A 164 -3.41 15.26 -1.49
CA ARG A 164 -3.20 14.11 -0.60
C ARG A 164 -4.30 13.06 -0.75
N THR A 165 -3.89 11.80 -0.88
CA THR A 165 -4.83 10.67 -0.74
C THR A 165 -5.42 10.63 0.66
N VAL A 166 -6.69 10.26 0.75
CA VAL A 166 -7.37 9.98 2.03
C VAL A 166 -6.63 8.88 2.81
N ALA A 167 -5.86 8.02 2.13
CA ALA A 167 -5.07 6.96 2.74
C ALA A 167 -3.85 7.46 3.55
N ARG A 168 -3.36 8.69 3.34
CA ARG A 168 -2.16 9.21 4.05
C ARG A 168 -2.28 9.13 5.58
N CYS A 169 -3.47 9.34 6.13
CA CYS A 169 -3.67 9.28 7.57
C CYS A 169 -3.41 7.90 8.18
N LEU A 170 -3.48 6.81 7.40
CA LEU A 170 -3.05 5.48 7.84
C LEU A 170 -1.58 5.51 8.25
N ALA A 171 -0.73 6.14 7.44
CA ALA A 171 0.67 6.31 7.76
C ALA A 171 0.88 7.26 8.93
N ASP A 172 0.33 8.47 8.85
CA ASP A 172 0.57 9.51 9.86
C ASP A 172 0.16 9.07 11.28
N ARG A 173 -0.95 8.32 11.43
CA ARG A 173 -1.46 7.91 12.75
C ARG A 173 -0.81 6.64 13.29
N THR A 174 -0.27 5.77 12.43
CA THR A 174 0.39 4.52 12.86
C THR A 174 1.92 4.63 12.89
N GLY A 175 2.46 5.84 12.67
CA GLY A 175 3.91 6.10 12.64
C GLY A 175 4.62 5.58 11.39
N GLY A 176 3.87 5.35 10.31
CA GLY A 176 4.39 4.89 9.03
C GLY A 176 4.85 6.03 8.12
N GLN A 177 5.13 5.68 6.87
CA GLN A 177 5.54 6.63 5.83
C GLN A 177 4.49 6.68 4.73
N TYR A 178 4.21 7.89 4.25
CA TYR A 178 3.46 8.12 3.02
C TYR A 178 4.44 8.53 1.91
N VAL A 179 4.48 7.77 0.81
CA VAL A 179 5.33 8.04 -0.35
C VAL A 179 4.45 8.14 -1.59
N SER A 180 4.58 9.22 -2.34
CA SER A 180 3.94 9.38 -3.66
C SER A 180 4.94 9.02 -4.75
N THR A 181 4.55 8.19 -5.70
CA THR A 181 5.41 7.68 -6.77
C THR A 181 4.74 7.86 -8.13
N GLU A 182 5.49 8.30 -9.13
CA GLU A 182 4.96 8.54 -10.50
C GLU A 182 5.54 7.55 -11.52
N THR A 183 6.76 7.06 -11.25
CA THR A 183 7.52 6.15 -12.10
C THR A 183 7.70 4.78 -11.45
N THR A 184 8.02 3.78 -12.27
CA THR A 184 8.37 2.43 -11.80
C THR A 184 9.57 2.48 -10.86
N GLU A 185 10.58 3.28 -11.17
CA GLU A 185 11.79 3.46 -10.37
C GLU A 185 11.49 4.08 -9.00
N ASP A 186 10.56 5.04 -8.94
CA ASP A 186 10.12 5.62 -7.66
C ASP A 186 9.39 4.59 -6.81
N LEU A 187 8.56 3.74 -7.43
CA LEU A 187 7.87 2.65 -6.75
C LEU A 187 8.84 1.59 -6.23
N VAL A 188 9.89 1.24 -6.99
CA VAL A 188 10.96 0.34 -6.53
C VAL A 188 11.63 0.90 -5.27
N LYS A 189 12.03 2.18 -5.29
CA LYS A 189 12.66 2.83 -4.14
C LYS A 189 11.72 2.87 -2.94
N ALA A 190 10.46 3.26 -3.13
CA ALA A 190 9.47 3.31 -2.06
C ALA A 190 9.24 1.93 -1.41
N LEU A 191 9.18 0.86 -2.22
CA LEU A 191 9.08 -0.51 -1.72
C LEU A 191 10.32 -0.90 -0.92
N GLN A 192 11.51 -0.56 -1.41
CA GLN A 192 12.77 -0.83 -0.71
C GLN A 192 12.91 -0.02 0.59
N ASP A 193 12.47 1.23 0.64
CA ASP A 193 12.56 2.07 1.83
C ASP A 193 11.57 1.64 2.92
N THR A 194 10.35 1.24 2.52
CA THR A 194 9.28 0.86 3.46
C THR A 194 9.35 -0.60 3.92
N LEU A 195 9.75 -1.53 3.04
CA LEU A 195 9.88 -2.95 3.36
C LEU A 195 11.33 -3.37 3.65
N GLY A 196 12.31 -2.54 3.29
CA GLY A 196 13.71 -2.80 3.58
C GLY A 196 14.00 -2.83 5.08
N CYS A 197 15.19 -3.29 5.41
CA CYS A 197 15.64 -3.27 6.79
C CYS A 197 16.14 -1.84 7.10
N PRO A 198 15.66 -1.15 8.16
CA PRO A 198 16.14 0.18 8.54
C PRO A 198 17.58 0.18 9.09
N LEU A 199 18.44 -0.77 8.70
CA LEU A 199 19.83 -0.89 9.13
C LEU A 199 20.71 0.30 8.72
N PHE A 200 20.20 1.22 7.90
CA PHE A 200 20.87 2.48 7.57
C PHE A 200 20.31 3.72 8.31
N GLY A 201 19.34 3.56 9.21
CA GLY A 201 18.59 4.68 9.80
C GLY A 201 18.89 5.05 11.26
N ALA A 202 19.84 4.40 11.94
CA ALA A 202 20.10 4.61 13.38
C ALA A 202 21.57 4.94 13.72
N ALA A 203 22.32 5.54 12.79
CA ALA A 203 23.59 6.19 13.13
C ALA A 203 23.35 7.71 13.22
N PRO A 204 23.46 8.33 14.40
CA PRO A 204 23.43 9.77 14.51
C PRO A 204 24.58 10.36 13.69
N TRP A 205 24.27 11.30 12.79
CA TRP A 205 25.18 11.95 11.85
C TRP A 205 26.43 12.61 12.50
N TRP A 206 26.45 12.77 13.83
CA TRP A 206 27.51 13.44 14.58
C TRP A 206 28.66 12.52 15.06
N ARG A 207 28.62 11.21 14.79
CA ARG A 207 29.66 10.27 15.26
C ARG A 207 30.73 9.87 14.22
N ARG A 208 30.90 10.62 13.13
CA ARG A 208 31.87 10.27 12.08
C ARG A 208 33.20 11.06 12.09
N PHE A 209 33.42 11.94 13.06
CA PHE A 209 34.71 12.59 13.29
C PHE A 209 34.96 12.79 14.79
N GLY A 210 35.85 11.98 15.36
CA GLY A 210 36.32 12.03 16.74
C GLY A 210 37.44 11.02 16.93
#